data_AF-A0ABD2I402-F1
#
_entry.id   AF-A0ABD2I402-F1
#
_cell.length_a   1.000
_cell.length_b   1.000
_cell.length_c   1.000
_cell.angle_alpha   90.00
_cell.angle_beta   90.00
_cell.angle_gamma   90.00
#
_symmetry.space_group_name_H-M   'P 1'
#
loop_
_entity.id
_entity.type
_entity.pdbx_description
1 polymer ?
#
loop_
_entity_poly.entity_id
_entity_poly.type
_entity_poly.pdbx_seq_one_letter_code
_entity_poly.pdbx_strand_id
1 'polypeptide(L)'
;MTDIIEFNVGGQIFASTYQTISFDKKSLLYTWYFERKCSAHTMLDKKGRFFIDRDPTSFGIILNYLRLHNAKQLWEVCLPKEPDRLALLTQEAEFFRLPSLRDQAVALLRKCTAEEPSPAEIRGQMMSLKTNGGMKNGRRWRTDEDEHDNED
;
A
#
# COMPACT_ATOMS: atom_id res chain seq x y z
N MET A 1 -4.39 -9.57 33.41
CA MET A 1 -5.35 -8.49 33.11
C MET A 1 -5.72 -8.57 31.65
N THR A 2 -6.96 -8.92 31.36
CA THR A 2 -7.56 -8.88 30.02
C THR A 2 -8.47 -7.65 29.98
N ASP A 3 -7.86 -6.48 30.11
CA ASP A 3 -8.61 -5.23 30.12
C ASP A 3 -8.92 -4.82 28.69
N ILE A 4 -10.19 -4.55 28.42
CA ILE A 4 -10.65 -3.97 27.15
C ILE A 4 -10.33 -2.48 27.16
N ILE A 5 -9.78 -2.01 26.05
CA ILE A 5 -9.33 -0.64 25.86
C ILE A 5 -10.02 -0.09 24.64
N GLU A 6 -10.69 1.04 24.82
CA GLU A 6 -11.42 1.72 23.76
C GLU A 6 -10.66 2.97 23.27
N PHE A 7 -10.66 3.14 21.96
CA PHE A 7 -10.06 4.25 21.23
C PHE A 7 -11.14 4.91 20.36
N ASN A 8 -11.12 6.23 20.29
CA ASN A 8 -11.88 7.04 19.36
C ASN A 8 -10.89 7.65 18.37
N VAL A 9 -10.83 7.12 17.15
CA VAL A 9 -9.86 7.54 16.12
C VAL A 9 -10.61 8.28 15.03
N GLY A 10 -10.37 9.59 14.89
CA GLY A 10 -11.05 10.42 13.89
C GLY A 10 -12.58 10.38 13.97
N GLY A 11 -13.16 10.03 15.13
CA GLY A 11 -14.60 9.84 15.33
C GLY A 11 -15.08 8.38 15.27
N GLN A 12 -14.26 7.44 14.80
CA GLN A 12 -14.60 6.02 14.74
C GLN A 12 -14.10 5.28 16.00
N ILE A 13 -14.97 4.43 16.56
CA ILE A 13 -14.66 3.70 17.80
C ILE A 13 -14.01 2.35 17.48
N PHE A 14 -12.90 2.09 18.16
CA PHE A 14 -12.18 0.83 18.13
C PHE A 14 -12.03 0.28 19.54
N ALA A 15 -12.01 -1.04 19.67
CA ALA A 15 -11.71 -1.74 20.90
C ALA A 15 -10.56 -2.72 20.70
N SER A 16 -9.68 -2.83 21.70
CA SER A 16 -8.57 -3.77 21.74
C SER A 16 -8.33 -4.23 23.17
N THR A 17 -7.29 -5.04 23.38
CA THR A 17 -6.89 -5.51 24.71
C THR A 17 -5.50 -4.99 25.07
N TYR A 18 -5.19 -4.94 26.37
CA TYR A 18 -3.84 -4.67 26.83
C TYR A 18 -2.80 -5.59 26.18
N GLN A 19 -3.09 -6.89 26.08
CA GLN A 19 -2.18 -7.87 25.46
C GLN A 19 -1.80 -7.45 24.04
N THR A 20 -2.77 -7.04 23.22
CA THR A 20 -2.53 -6.58 21.86
C THR A 20 -1.65 -5.34 21.80
N ILE A 21 -1.97 -4.30 22.56
CA ILE A 21 -1.22 -3.03 22.48
C ILE A 21 0.15 -3.11 23.18
N SER A 22 0.32 -4.04 24.13
CA SER A 22 1.58 -4.26 24.84
C SER A 22 2.58 -5.12 24.10
N PHE A 23 2.20 -5.65 22.93
CA PHE A 23 3.09 -6.37 22.04
C PHE A 23 4.35 -5.54 21.74
N ASP A 24 4.17 -4.30 21.30
CA ASP A 24 5.27 -3.35 21.13
C ASP A 24 5.22 -2.28 22.22
N LYS A 25 6.09 -2.45 23.22
CA LYS A 25 6.22 -1.51 24.34
C LYS A 25 6.80 -0.15 23.95
N LYS A 26 7.32 0.01 22.74
CA LYS A 26 7.82 1.29 22.20
C LYS A 26 6.76 2.01 21.38
N SER A 27 5.63 1.36 21.07
CA SER A 27 4.52 1.96 20.34
C SER A 27 3.83 3.06 21.15
N LEU A 28 3.29 4.06 20.46
CA LEU A 28 2.50 5.10 21.11
C LEU A 28 1.28 4.54 21.85
N LEU A 29 0.65 3.49 21.32
CA LEU A 29 -0.53 2.89 21.96
C LEU A 29 -0.19 2.29 23.33
N TYR A 30 0.96 1.62 23.45
CA TYR A 30 1.44 1.14 24.75
C TYR A 30 1.78 2.31 25.68
N THR A 31 2.52 3.29 25.18
CA THR A 31 2.89 4.49 25.95
C THR A 31 1.65 5.18 26.51
N TRP A 32 0.64 5.47 25.69
CA TRP A 32 -0.60 6.11 26.14
C TRP A 32 -1.39 5.28 27.14
N TYR A 33 -1.42 3.95 26.99
CA TYR A 33 -2.10 3.10 27.95
C TYR A 33 -1.35 2.96 29.27
N PHE A 34 -0.04 2.72 29.23
CA PHE A 34 0.79 2.53 30.40
C PHE A 34 0.93 3.85 31.18
N GLU A 35 1.15 4.95 30.47
CA GLU A 35 1.29 6.29 31.04
C GLU A 35 -0.06 6.96 31.36
N ARG A 36 -1.16 6.18 31.45
CA ARG A 36 -2.52 6.62 31.87
C ARG A 36 -2.61 7.42 33.18
N LYS A 37 -1.49 7.84 33.75
CA LYS A 37 -1.35 8.55 35.01
C LYS A 37 -0.38 9.75 35.01
N CYS A 38 0.35 10.07 33.93
CA CYS A 38 1.40 11.11 34.04
C CYS A 38 1.59 12.13 32.90
N SER A 39 0.80 12.18 31.80
CA SER A 39 1.07 13.22 30.79
C SER A 39 -0.16 13.89 30.18
N ALA A 40 -0.05 15.22 30.08
CA ALA A 40 -1.04 16.20 29.58
C ALA A 40 -1.44 16.06 28.10
N HIS A 41 -1.02 14.99 27.42
CA HIS A 41 -1.12 14.85 25.95
C HIS A 41 -2.09 13.75 25.51
N THR A 42 -2.68 12.98 26.44
CA THR A 42 -3.72 12.00 26.09
C THR A 42 -5.09 12.65 26.21
N MET A 43 -5.67 13.00 25.07
CA MET A 43 -7.05 13.47 25.02
C MET A 43 -8.00 12.30 25.29
N LEU A 44 -8.98 12.53 26.15
CA LEU A 44 -10.10 11.60 26.34
C LEU A 44 -11.37 12.23 25.76
N ASP A 45 -12.19 11.42 25.10
CA ASP A 45 -13.51 11.88 24.68
C ASP A 45 -14.49 11.97 25.85
N LYS A 46 -15.71 12.48 25.58
CA LYS A 46 -16.77 12.66 26.60
C LYS A 46 -17.16 11.37 27.35
N LYS A 47 -16.77 10.19 26.86
CA LYS A 47 -17.05 8.89 27.46
C LYS A 47 -15.78 8.22 28.03
N GLY A 48 -14.66 8.96 28.13
CA GLY A 48 -13.42 8.46 28.72
C GLY A 48 -12.57 7.56 27.81
N ARG A 49 -12.85 7.52 26.51
CA ARG A 49 -12.02 6.78 25.53
C ARG A 49 -10.83 7.61 25.08
N PHE A 50 -9.73 6.96 24.74
CA PHE A 50 -8.58 7.66 24.14
C PHE A 50 -8.96 8.26 22.79
N PHE A 51 -8.89 9.57 22.68
CA PHE A 51 -9.11 10.26 21.43
C PHE A 51 -7.80 10.39 20.65
N ILE A 52 -7.84 9.99 19.38
CA ILE A 52 -6.71 10.01 18.45
C ILE A 52 -7.17 10.75 17.20
N ASP A 53 -6.56 11.90 16.93
CA ASP A 53 -6.88 12.73 15.76
C ASP A 53 -6.11 12.25 14.52
N ARG A 54 -6.39 11.03 14.08
CA ARG A 54 -5.75 10.35 12.94
C ARG A 54 -6.77 9.59 12.08
N ASP A 55 -6.33 9.08 10.93
CA ASP A 55 -7.16 8.34 9.99
C ASP A 55 -7.62 6.97 10.56
N PRO A 56 -8.94 6.72 10.68
CA PRO A 56 -9.44 5.46 11.22
C PRO A 56 -9.23 4.26 10.28
N THR A 57 -9.13 4.50 8.96
CA THR A 57 -8.96 3.41 7.98
C THR A 57 -7.62 2.72 8.16
N SER A 58 -6.55 3.50 8.24
CA SER A 58 -5.19 3.04 8.47
C SER A 58 -5.02 2.49 9.88
N PHE A 59 -5.70 3.08 10.87
CA PHE A 59 -5.68 2.58 12.24
C PHE A 59 -6.22 1.14 12.38
N GLY A 60 -7.23 0.77 11.58
CA GLY A 60 -7.71 -0.61 11.52
C GLY A 60 -6.61 -1.60 11.12
N ILE A 61 -5.77 -1.23 10.16
CA ILE A 61 -4.61 -2.04 9.71
C ILE A 61 -3.58 -2.13 10.83
N ILE A 62 -3.29 -1.02 11.51
CA ILE A 62 -2.36 -0.97 12.64
C ILE A 62 -2.79 -1.90 13.78
N LEU A 63 -4.07 -1.91 14.13
CA LEU A 63 -4.58 -2.85 15.14
C LEU A 63 -4.48 -4.30 14.69
N ASN A 64 -4.77 -4.59 13.42
CA ASN A 64 -4.63 -5.95 12.90
C ASN A 64 -3.18 -6.41 12.88
N TYR A 65 -2.25 -5.55 12.51
CA TYR A 65 -0.81 -5.80 12.63
C TYR A 65 -0.44 -6.24 14.05
N LEU A 66 -0.82 -5.47 15.07
CA LEU A 66 -0.53 -5.80 16.47
C LEU A 66 -1.18 -7.12 16.92
N ARG A 67 -2.42 -7.38 16.49
CA ARG A 67 -3.15 -8.62 16.83
C ARG A 67 -2.47 -9.85 16.24
N LEU A 68 -2.20 -9.83 14.94
CA LEU A 68 -1.60 -10.95 14.22
C LEU A 68 -0.17 -11.18 14.71
N HIS A 69 0.60 -10.11 14.91
CA HIS A 69 1.96 -10.25 15.43
C HIS A 69 1.99 -10.82 16.85
N ASN A 70 1.11 -10.36 17.74
CA ASN A 70 0.99 -10.93 19.09
C ASN A 70 0.59 -12.42 19.05
N ALA A 71 -0.26 -12.81 18.09
CA ALA A 71 -0.65 -14.20 17.84
C ALA A 71 0.41 -15.02 17.08
N LYS A 72 1.56 -14.43 16.72
CA LYS A 72 2.61 -15.03 15.87
C LYS A 72 2.08 -15.52 14.52
N GLN A 73 1.11 -14.80 13.97
CA GLN A 73 0.52 -15.05 12.66
C GLN A 73 1.16 -14.14 11.60
N LEU A 74 0.95 -14.49 10.33
CA LEU A 74 1.41 -13.70 9.19
C LEU A 74 0.62 -12.38 9.13
N TRP A 75 1.26 -11.28 9.52
CA TRP A 75 0.60 -9.98 9.62
C TRP A 75 0.61 -9.23 8.29
N GLU A 76 1.52 -9.56 7.39
CA GLU A 76 1.69 -8.95 6.08
C GLU A 76 0.43 -9.10 5.21
N VAL A 77 -0.44 -10.07 5.52
CA VAL A 77 -1.74 -10.27 4.86
C VAL A 77 -2.72 -9.10 5.06
N CYS A 78 -2.53 -8.27 6.09
CA CYS A 78 -3.41 -7.12 6.34
C CYS A 78 -2.95 -5.84 5.62
N LEU A 79 -1.83 -5.89 4.88
CA LEU A 79 -1.30 -4.72 4.18
C LEU A 79 -2.09 -4.45 2.90
N PRO A 80 -2.35 -3.17 2.58
CA PRO A 80 -3.01 -2.80 1.35
C PRO A 80 -2.11 -3.05 0.13
N LYS A 81 -2.72 -3.23 -1.03
CA LYS A 81 -1.98 -3.37 -2.31
C LYS A 81 -1.88 -2.05 -3.07
N GLU A 82 -2.79 -1.12 -2.77
CA GLU A 82 -2.89 0.16 -3.46
C GLU A 82 -1.76 1.11 -2.99
N PRO A 83 -0.99 1.74 -3.90
CA PRO A 83 0.12 2.63 -3.53
C PRO A 83 -0.28 3.78 -2.60
N ASP A 84 -1.41 4.44 -2.86
CA ASP A 84 -1.88 5.56 -2.02
C ASP A 84 -2.17 5.11 -0.59
N ARG A 85 -2.75 3.93 -0.42
CA ARG A 85 -3.04 3.36 0.91
C ARG A 85 -1.77 2.89 1.61
N LEU A 86 -0.78 2.38 0.87
CA LEU A 86 0.54 2.06 1.41
C LEU A 86 1.25 3.34 1.89
N ALA A 87 1.19 4.42 1.12
CA ALA A 87 1.79 5.71 1.49
C ALA A 87 1.14 6.29 2.77
N LEU A 88 -0.19 6.26 2.87
CA LEU A 88 -0.90 6.65 4.09
C LEU A 88 -0.50 5.76 5.28
N LEU A 89 -0.48 4.44 5.09
CA LEU A 89 -0.08 3.49 6.13
C LEU A 89 1.36 3.72 6.60
N THR A 90 2.29 4.10 5.71
CA THR A 90 3.65 4.48 6.09
C THR A 90 3.65 5.66 7.06
N GLN A 91 2.88 6.71 6.78
CA GLN A 91 2.80 7.89 7.65
C GLN A 91 2.18 7.55 9.02
N GLU A 92 1.12 6.73 9.04
CA GLU A 92 0.51 6.31 10.29
C GLU A 92 1.43 5.38 11.09
N ALA A 93 2.09 4.42 10.44
CA ALA A 93 3.03 3.52 11.12
C ALA A 93 4.21 4.29 11.75
N GLU A 94 4.69 5.36 11.10
CA GLU A 94 5.65 6.28 11.69
C GLU A 94 5.06 6.99 12.92
N PHE A 95 3.86 7.57 12.79
CA PHE A 95 3.17 8.24 13.89
C PHE A 95 3.04 7.33 15.12
N PHE A 96 2.52 6.10 14.95
CA PHE A 96 2.34 5.15 16.04
C PHE A 96 3.65 4.48 16.51
N ARG A 97 4.79 4.83 15.92
CA ARG A 97 6.14 4.31 16.20
C ARG A 97 6.27 2.80 16.00
N LEU A 98 5.84 2.31 14.85
CA LEU A 98 5.88 0.91 14.45
C LEU A 98 6.85 0.71 13.27
N PRO A 99 8.17 0.71 13.52
CA PRO A 99 9.18 0.73 12.45
C PRO A 99 9.10 -0.48 11.52
N SER A 100 8.84 -1.68 12.04
CA SER A 100 8.71 -2.89 11.20
C SER A 100 7.53 -2.81 10.22
N LEU A 101 6.39 -2.26 10.67
CA LEU A 101 5.23 -2.06 9.80
C LEU A 101 5.51 -0.98 8.76
N ARG A 102 6.12 0.14 9.17
CA ARG A 102 6.51 1.24 8.30
C ARG A 102 7.46 0.77 7.19
N ASP A 103 8.54 0.08 7.56
CA ASP A 103 9.59 -0.34 6.63
C ASP A 103 9.04 -1.34 5.60
N GLN A 104 8.16 -2.23 6.04
CA GLN A 104 7.47 -3.15 5.12
C GLN A 104 6.51 -2.42 4.17
N ALA A 105 5.73 -1.45 4.66
CA ALA A 105 4.86 -0.63 3.81
C ALA A 105 5.67 0.17 2.77
N VAL A 106 6.82 0.74 3.15
CA VAL A 106 7.75 1.42 2.24
C VAL A 106 8.32 0.45 1.20
N ALA A 107 8.71 -0.75 1.61
CA ALA A 107 9.23 -1.75 0.69
C ALA A 107 8.20 -2.16 -0.36
N LEU A 108 6.94 -2.34 0.04
CA LEU A 108 5.85 -2.63 -0.89
C LEU A 108 5.54 -1.44 -1.80
N LEU A 109 5.50 -0.21 -1.26
CA LEU A 109 5.27 1.00 -2.05
C LEU A 109 6.32 1.16 -3.15
N ARG A 110 7.60 0.96 -2.84
CA ARG A 110 8.70 0.99 -3.82
C ARG A 110 8.52 -0.04 -4.93
N LYS A 111 8.05 -1.25 -4.60
CA LYS A 111 7.79 -2.29 -5.59
C LYS A 111 6.65 -1.88 -6.53
N CYS A 112 5.54 -1.38 -5.99
CA CYS A 112 4.41 -0.93 -6.81
C CYS A 112 4.78 0.23 -7.75
N THR A 113 5.66 1.14 -7.34
CA THR A 113 6.10 2.26 -8.17
C THR A 113 7.23 1.91 -9.15
N ALA A 114 7.90 0.78 -8.96
CA ALA A 114 9.00 0.32 -9.81
C ALA A 114 8.54 -0.55 -10.99
N GLU A 115 7.26 -0.93 -11.04
CA GLU A 115 6.69 -1.73 -12.13
C GLU A 115 6.20 -0.90 -13.34
N GLU A 116 6.28 0.43 -13.29
CA GLU A 116 6.12 1.25 -14.50
C GLU A 116 7.38 1.11 -15.37
N PRO A 117 7.31 0.50 -16.57
CA PRO A 117 8.47 0.42 -17.45
C PRO A 117 8.94 1.84 -17.74
N SER A 118 10.24 2.08 -17.59
CA SER A 118 10.84 3.38 -17.81
C SER A 118 10.47 3.88 -19.21
N PRO A 119 10.18 5.18 -19.42
CA PRO A 119 10.03 5.75 -20.77
C PRO A 119 11.19 5.41 -21.70
N ALA A 120 12.39 5.13 -21.15
CA ALA A 120 13.54 4.64 -21.90
C ALA A 120 13.40 3.18 -22.37
N GLU A 121 12.78 2.32 -21.57
CA GLU A 121 12.50 0.92 -21.93
C GLU A 121 11.41 0.83 -22.99
N ILE A 122 10.35 1.64 -22.88
CA ILE A 122 9.30 1.78 -23.90
C ILE A 122 9.90 2.25 -25.24
N ARG A 123 10.84 3.21 -25.20
CA ARG A 123 11.55 3.70 -26.38
C ARG A 123 12.46 2.63 -27.01
N GLY A 124 13.13 1.82 -26.20
CA GLY A 124 13.95 0.69 -26.67
C GLY A 124 13.11 -0.38 -27.36
N GLN A 125 11.92 -0.67 -26.83
CA GLN A 125 11.02 -1.68 -27.39
C GLN A 125 10.37 -1.22 -28.71
N MET A 126 10.07 0.08 -28.86
CA MET A 126 9.55 0.66 -30.10
C MET A 126 10.60 0.76 -31.22
N MET A 127 11.89 0.87 -30.89
CA MET A 127 13.01 0.86 -31.86
C MET A 127 13.30 -0.56 -32.37
N SER A 128 13.14 -1.59 -31.53
CA SER A 128 13.38 -3.00 -31.91
C SER A 128 12.32 -3.55 -32.89
N LEU A 129 11.08 -3.08 -32.79
CA LEU A 129 10.01 -3.47 -33.72
C LEU A 129 10.20 -2.91 -35.14
N LYS A 130 11.00 -1.85 -35.32
CA LYS A 130 11.30 -1.27 -36.65
C LYS A 130 12.47 -1.93 -37.38
N THR A 131 13.27 -2.76 -36.71
CA THR A 131 14.45 -3.39 -37.32
C THR A 131 14.17 -4.77 -37.93
N ASN A 132 12.94 -5.28 -37.86
CA ASN A 132 12.57 -6.58 -38.45
C ASN A 132 11.80 -6.46 -39.77
N GLY A 133 12.08 -5.42 -40.56
CA GLY A 133 11.58 -5.22 -41.91
C GLY A 133 12.69 -5.39 -42.96
N GLY A 134 13.31 -6.56 -43.01
CA GLY A 134 14.39 -6.85 -43.95
C GLY A 134 14.31 -8.26 -44.54
N MET A 135 13.99 -8.32 -45.83
CA MET A 135 14.24 -9.42 -46.78
C MET A 135 13.34 -10.67 -46.70
N LYS A 136 12.32 -10.70 -47.58
CA LYS A 136 12.03 -11.89 -48.39
C LYS A 136 11.79 -11.49 -49.85
N ASN A 137 12.78 -11.80 -50.67
CA ASN A 137 12.70 -11.81 -52.13
C ASN A 137 11.66 -12.82 -52.60
N GLY A 138 10.98 -12.49 -53.71
CA GLY A 138 10.41 -13.48 -54.60
C GLY A 138 8.89 -13.58 -54.58
N ARG A 139 8.25 -12.81 -55.47
CA ARG A 139 7.25 -13.37 -56.40
C ARG A 139 7.04 -12.41 -57.56
N ARG A 140 7.46 -12.88 -58.74
CA ARG A 140 7.20 -12.32 -60.07
C ARG A 140 5.70 -12.37 -60.30
N TRP A 141 5.07 -11.21 -60.49
CA TRP A 141 3.68 -11.12 -60.90
C TRP A 141 3.57 -11.46 -62.38
N ARG A 142 2.69 -12.43 -62.70
CA ARG A 142 2.16 -12.67 -64.04
C ARG A 142 1.38 -11.42 -64.44
N THR A 143 1.66 -10.89 -65.62
CA THR A 143 0.76 -9.99 -66.32
C THR A 143 -0.18 -10.86 -67.13
N ASP A 144 -1.33 -11.17 -66.57
CA ASP A 144 -2.48 -11.65 -67.33
C ASP A 144 -3.33 -10.41 -67.64
N GLU A 145 -3.47 -10.14 -68.94
CA GLU A 145 -4.65 -9.64 -69.64
C GLU A 145 -5.55 -8.60 -68.92
N ASP A 146 -5.57 -7.39 -69.48
CA ASP A 146 -6.80 -6.59 -69.56
C ASP A 146 -6.85 -5.96 -70.97
N GLU A 147 -7.61 -6.64 -71.85
CA GLU A 147 -8.32 -6.02 -72.95
C GLU A 147 -9.30 -5.00 -72.36
N HIS A 148 -9.17 -3.73 -72.74
CA HIS A 148 -10.33 -2.87 -72.84
C HIS A 148 -10.19 -1.86 -73.97
N ASP A 149 -11.20 -1.91 -74.80
CA ASP A 149 -11.53 -1.10 -75.97
C ASP A 149 -11.62 0.41 -75.70
N ASN A 150 -11.65 1.13 -76.83
CA ASN A 150 -12.07 2.52 -77.08
C ASN A 150 -10.90 3.55 -77.05
N GLU A 151 -10.69 4.40 -78.06
CA GLU A 151 -11.68 5.17 -78.85
C GLU A 151 -11.03 5.74 -80.14
N ASP A 152 -11.89 6.05 -81.11
CA ASP A 152 -11.76 6.83 -82.37
C ASP A 152 -11.11 6.22 -83.64
#